data_AF-A0A4R6YQW0-F1
#
_entry.id   AF-A0A4R6YQW0-F1
#
_cell.length_a   1.000
_cell.length_b   1.000
_cell.length_c   1.000
_cell.angle_alpha   90.00
_cell.angle_beta   90.00
_cell.angle_gamma   90.00
#
_symmetry.space_group_name_H-M   'P 1'
#
loop_
_entity.id
_entity.type
_entity.pdbx_description
1 polymer ?
#
loop_
_entity_poly.entity_id
_entity_poly.type
_entity_poly.pdbx_seq_one_letter_code
_entity_poly.pdbx_strand_id
1 'polypeptide(L)'
;MSSIAELRLSQSFKLAQRSFAALLDGRHFDASLAMAARVRIAALDKLDLGRLTRWLAWQSWVRNHQALTRIERVDQRLAASVLHARSRLPADGRPALSGNPRRTA
;
A
#
# COMPACT_ATOMS: atom_id res chain seq x y z
N MET A 1 1.84 31.62 6.02
CA MET A 1 1.18 30.47 6.67
C MET A 1 0.76 29.50 5.57
N SER A 2 1.50 28.42 5.35
CA SER A 2 1.16 27.42 4.33
C SER A 2 0.11 26.49 4.94
N SER A 3 -1.15 26.59 4.51
CA SER A 3 -2.15 25.60 4.89
C SER A 3 -1.74 24.29 4.24
N ILE A 4 -1.34 23.32 5.06
CA ILE A 4 -1.17 21.96 4.58
C ILE A 4 -2.57 21.54 4.17
N ALA A 5 -2.82 21.47 2.86
CA ALA A 5 -4.07 20.93 2.33
C ALA A 5 -4.22 19.53 2.94
N GLU A 6 -5.24 19.36 3.78
CA GLU A 6 -5.53 18.05 4.34
C GLU A 6 -5.66 17.06 3.19
N LEU A 7 -4.79 16.05 3.20
CA LEU A 7 -4.86 14.92 2.26
C LEU A 7 -6.17 14.18 2.52
N ARG A 8 -7.26 14.66 1.94
CA ARG A 8 -8.56 13.98 1.97
C ARG A 8 -8.45 12.74 1.12
N LEU A 9 -8.11 11.62 1.77
CA LEU A 9 -8.18 10.30 1.16
C LEU A 9 -9.62 9.99 0.76
N SER A 10 -9.81 9.53 -0.48
CA SER A 10 -11.12 9.13 -0.96
C SER A 10 -11.69 7.99 -0.12
N GLN A 11 -13.02 7.88 -0.08
CA GLN A 11 -13.68 6.77 0.60
C GLN A 11 -13.29 5.42 -0.02
N SER A 12 -13.20 5.36 -1.36
CA SER A 12 -12.81 4.15 -2.10
C SER A 12 -11.41 3.68 -1.73
N PHE A 13 -10.44 4.61 -1.65
CA PHE A 13 -9.09 4.30 -1.21
C PHE A 13 -9.06 3.72 0.20
N LYS A 14 -9.76 4.36 1.16
CA LYS A 14 -9.81 3.88 2.55
C LYS A 14 -10.40 2.46 2.64
N LEU A 15 -11.42 2.16 1.86
CA LEU A 15 -12.04 0.83 1.81
C LEU A 15 -11.10 -0.21 1.21
N ALA A 16 -10.41 0.11 0.12
CA ALA A 16 -9.41 -0.78 -0.48
C ALA A 16 -8.23 -1.01 0.47
N GLN A 17 -7.73 0.02 1.12
CA GLN A 17 -6.65 -0.11 2.10
C GLN A 17 -7.03 -1.03 3.26
N ARG A 18 -8.26 -0.90 3.81
CA ARG A 18 -8.75 -1.74 4.90
C ARG A 18 -8.94 -3.20 4.50
N SER A 19 -9.50 -3.47 3.30
CA SER A 19 -9.68 -4.85 2.85
C SER A 19 -8.34 -5.56 2.64
N PHE A 20 -7.36 -4.87 2.06
CA PHE A 20 -6.00 -5.40 1.95
C PHE A 20 -5.30 -5.56 3.30
N ALA A 21 -5.46 -4.62 4.23
CA ALA A 21 -4.91 -4.76 5.57
C ALA A 21 -5.43 -6.03 6.24
N ALA A 22 -6.75 -6.24 6.24
CA ALA A 22 -7.38 -7.44 6.79
C ALA A 22 -6.87 -8.74 6.13
N LEU A 23 -6.78 -8.77 4.79
CA LEU A 23 -6.25 -9.92 4.07
C LEU A 23 -4.79 -10.24 4.44
N LEU A 24 -3.97 -9.21 4.61
CA LEU A 24 -2.55 -9.35 4.92
C LEU A 24 -2.30 -9.68 6.39
N ASP A 25 -3.19 -9.25 7.31
CA ASP A 25 -3.10 -9.54 8.75
C ASP A 25 -3.61 -10.94 9.12
N GLY A 26 -4.42 -11.57 8.25
CA GLY A 26 -4.92 -12.93 8.47
C GLY A 26 -3.81 -13.97 8.62
N ARG A 27 -3.99 -14.93 9.53
CA ARG A 27 -3.05 -16.07 9.69
C ARG A 27 -2.99 -16.94 8.45
N HIS A 28 -4.13 -17.16 7.81
CA HIS A 28 -4.28 -17.92 6.57
C HIS A 28 -4.88 -17.04 5.48
N PHE A 29 -4.77 -17.50 4.23
CA PHE A 29 -5.43 -16.84 3.11
C PHE A 29 -6.94 -17.02 3.20
N ASP A 30 -7.68 -15.91 3.13
CA ASP A 30 -9.14 -15.89 3.13
C ASP A 30 -9.65 -15.39 1.77
N ALA A 31 -10.37 -16.27 1.05
CA ALA A 31 -10.90 -15.97 -0.27
C ALA A 31 -11.98 -14.87 -0.24
N SER A 32 -12.74 -14.75 0.84
CA SER A 32 -13.76 -13.70 0.99
C SER A 32 -13.12 -12.31 1.10
N LEU A 33 -12.03 -12.21 1.88
CA LEU A 33 -11.24 -10.98 1.99
C LEU A 33 -10.52 -10.66 0.68
N ALA A 34 -10.03 -11.67 -0.03
CA ALA A 34 -9.41 -11.50 -1.33
C ALA A 34 -10.41 -10.96 -2.37
N MET A 35 -11.63 -11.51 -2.41
CA MET A 35 -12.69 -11.02 -3.29
C MET A 35 -13.12 -9.60 -2.91
N ALA A 36 -13.28 -9.31 -1.62
CA ALA A 36 -13.57 -7.98 -1.14
C ALA A 36 -12.48 -6.98 -1.57
N ALA A 37 -11.20 -7.34 -1.44
CA ALA A 37 -10.09 -6.53 -1.93
C ALA A 37 -10.18 -6.29 -3.44
N ARG A 38 -10.43 -7.35 -4.23
CA ARG A 38 -10.56 -7.27 -5.69
C ARG A 38 -11.66 -6.30 -6.14
N VAL A 39 -12.85 -6.39 -5.53
CA VAL A 39 -13.98 -5.50 -5.83
C VAL A 39 -13.64 -4.04 -5.52
N ARG A 40 -12.91 -3.78 -4.41
CA ARG A 40 -12.55 -2.40 -4.04
C ARG A 40 -11.51 -1.78 -4.97
N ILE A 41 -10.62 -2.57 -5.58
CA ILE A 41 -9.65 -2.07 -6.58
C ILE A 41 -10.37 -1.53 -7.81
N ALA A 42 -11.42 -2.20 -8.27
CA ALA A 42 -12.17 -1.80 -9.46
C ALA A 42 -12.84 -0.42 -9.32
N ALA A 43 -13.04 0.06 -8.09
CA ALA A 43 -13.63 1.37 -7.78
C ALA A 43 -12.58 2.48 -7.57
N LEU A 44 -11.29 2.19 -7.77
CA LEU A 44 -10.23 3.19 -7.61
C LEU A 44 -9.95 3.92 -8.92
N ASP A 45 -9.76 5.24 -8.82
CA ASP A 45 -9.14 5.99 -9.88
C ASP A 45 -7.62 5.68 -9.99
N LYS A 46 -6.99 6.21 -11.03
CA LYS A 46 -5.56 5.98 -11.29
C LYS A 46 -4.65 6.51 -10.18
N LEU A 47 -5.02 7.62 -9.53
CA LEU A 47 -4.22 8.23 -8.47
C LEU A 47 -4.28 7.38 -7.19
N ASP A 48 -5.48 6.96 -6.81
CA ASP A 48 -5.70 6.11 -5.65
C ASP A 48 -5.17 4.70 -5.85
N LEU A 49 -5.24 4.14 -7.05
CA LEU A 49 -4.56 2.89 -7.40
C LEU A 49 -3.04 3.02 -7.25
N GLY A 50 -2.46 4.12 -7.71
CA GLY A 50 -1.03 4.40 -7.55
C GLY A 50 -0.62 4.53 -6.07
N ARG A 51 -1.43 5.23 -5.26
CA ARG A 51 -1.24 5.33 -3.81
C ARG A 51 -1.34 3.98 -3.13
N LEU A 52 -2.35 3.17 -3.47
CA LEU A 52 -2.55 1.84 -2.91
C LEU A 52 -1.39 0.93 -3.27
N THR A 53 -0.93 0.95 -4.52
CA THR A 53 0.23 0.18 -5.00
C THR A 53 1.48 0.51 -4.19
N ARG A 54 1.76 1.80 -3.97
CA ARG A 54 2.91 2.22 -3.15
C ARG A 54 2.77 1.79 -1.69
N TRP A 55 1.58 1.92 -1.12
CA TRP A 55 1.32 1.44 0.24
C TRP A 55 1.52 -0.08 0.35
N LEU A 56 0.99 -0.85 -0.60
CA LEU A 56 1.18 -2.30 -0.66
C LEU A 56 2.63 -2.72 -0.88
N ALA A 57 3.43 -1.94 -1.62
CA ALA A 57 4.87 -2.19 -1.76
C ALA A 57 5.56 -2.15 -0.40
N TRP A 58 5.30 -1.10 0.39
CA TRP A 58 5.77 -1.01 1.78
C TRP A 58 5.24 -2.14 2.64
N GLN A 59 3.94 -2.47 2.56
CA GLN A 59 3.38 -3.57 3.34
C GLN A 59 4.05 -4.91 2.98
N SER A 60 4.27 -5.20 1.69
CA SER A 60 4.91 -6.43 1.23
C SER A 60 6.40 -6.52 1.56
N TRP A 61 7.03 -5.37 1.82
CA TRP A 61 8.44 -5.28 2.15
C TRP A 61 8.68 -5.36 3.67
N VAL A 62 7.82 -4.74 4.49
CA VAL A 62 7.90 -4.79 5.96
C VAL A 62 7.28 -6.08 6.54
N ARG A 63 6.19 -6.58 5.96
CA ARG A 63 5.50 -7.79 6.45
C ARG A 63 6.22 -9.06 5.97
N ASN A 64 5.67 -10.20 6.37
CA ASN A 64 6.19 -11.52 6.04
C ASN A 64 6.31 -11.78 4.51
N HIS A 65 7.07 -12.81 4.16
CA HIS A 65 7.31 -13.23 2.77
C HIS A 65 6.03 -13.57 1.98
N GLN A 66 4.91 -13.85 2.64
CA GLN A 66 3.66 -14.28 1.99
C GLN A 66 2.81 -13.12 1.48
N ALA A 67 3.08 -11.88 1.91
CA ALA A 67 2.26 -10.73 1.56
C ALA A 67 2.14 -10.53 0.05
N LEU A 68 3.24 -10.66 -0.69
CA LEU A 68 3.22 -10.52 -2.15
C LEU A 68 2.40 -11.63 -2.82
N THR A 69 2.57 -12.89 -2.40
CA THR A 69 1.79 -14.03 -2.91
C THR A 69 0.30 -13.86 -2.65
N ARG A 70 -0.08 -13.27 -1.51
CA ARG A 70 -1.50 -12.99 -1.22
C ARG A 70 -2.06 -11.91 -2.13
N ILE A 71 -1.29 -10.86 -2.42
CA ILE A 71 -1.68 -9.81 -3.37
C ILE A 71 -1.81 -10.40 -4.78
N GLU A 72 -0.90 -11.29 -5.18
CA GLU A 72 -0.94 -11.99 -6.47
C GLU A 72 -2.21 -12.83 -6.65
N ARG A 73 -2.66 -13.51 -5.58
CA ARG A 73 -3.94 -14.24 -5.57
C ARG A 73 -5.17 -13.34 -5.72
N VAL A 74 -5.08 -12.07 -5.33
CA VAL A 74 -6.15 -11.09 -5.55
C VAL A 74 -6.14 -10.63 -7.00
N ASP A 75 -4.99 -10.14 -7.46
CA ASP A 75 -4.78 -9.61 -8.80
C ASP A 75 -3.29 -9.65 -9.20
N GLN A 76 -2.98 -10.39 -10.27
CA GLN A 76 -1.61 -10.57 -10.76
C GLN A 76 -0.98 -9.28 -11.30
N ARG A 77 -1.77 -8.39 -11.94
CA ARG A 77 -1.27 -7.12 -12.49
C ARG A 77 -0.95 -6.14 -11.37
N LEU A 78 -1.76 -6.12 -10.32
CA LEU A 78 -1.46 -5.38 -9.10
C LEU A 78 -0.18 -5.90 -8.46
N ALA A 79 0.00 -7.22 -8.34
CA ALA A 79 1.21 -7.79 -7.76
C ALA A 79 2.48 -7.40 -8.52
N ALA A 80 2.44 -7.41 -9.87
CA ALA A 80 3.54 -6.93 -10.70
C ALA A 80 3.86 -5.44 -10.43
N SER A 81 2.82 -4.61 -10.29
CA SER A 81 2.96 -3.18 -9.99
C SER A 81 3.52 -2.94 -8.59
N VAL A 82 3.10 -3.75 -7.61
CA VAL A 82 3.60 -3.74 -6.23
C VAL A 82 5.07 -4.14 -6.18
N LEU A 83 5.46 -5.19 -6.91
CA LEU A 83 6.85 -5.64 -7.01
C LEU A 83 7.74 -4.56 -7.66
N HIS A 84 7.26 -3.92 -8.72
CA HIS A 84 7.95 -2.79 -9.34
C HIS A 84 8.08 -1.57 -8.42
N ALA A 85 7.04 -1.25 -7.63
CA ALA A 85 7.10 -0.18 -6.65
C ALA A 85 8.04 -0.55 -5.48
N ARG A 86 8.10 -1.83 -5.11
CA ARG A 86 8.97 -2.35 -4.05
C ARG A 86 10.46 -2.27 -4.42
N SER A 87 10.83 -2.51 -5.68
CA SER A 87 12.24 -2.42 -6.12
C SER A 87 12.81 -1.00 -6.05
N ARG A 88 11.94 0.01 -5.89
CA ARG A 88 12.31 1.42 -5.72
C ARG A 88 12.40 1.85 -4.25
N LEU A 89 12.14 0.94 -3.30
CA LEU A 89 12.29 1.22 -1.89
C LEU A 89 13.78 1.21 -1.51
N PRO A 90 14.21 2.07 -0.56
CA PRO A 90 15.58 2.07 -0.08
C PRO A 90 15.93 0.71 0.54
N ALA A 91 17.13 0.20 0.25
CA ALA A 91 17.60 -1.12 0.71
C ALA A 91 17.57 -1.27 2.24
N ASP A 92 17.84 -0.17 2.96
CA ASP A 92 17.84 -0.15 4.44
C ASP A 92 16.46 0.06 5.04
N GLY A 93 15.44 0.27 4.19
CA GLY A 93 14.07 0.20 4.63
C GLY A 93 13.54 1.33 5.49
N ARG A 94 14.43 2.21 5.92
CA ARG A 94 14.03 3.47 6.52
C ARG A 94 13.73 4.46 5.40
N PRO A 95 12.53 5.05 5.36
CA PRO A 95 12.39 6.29 4.62
C PRO A 95 13.46 7.25 5.17
N ALA A 96 14.26 7.86 4.30
CA ALA A 96 15.15 8.94 4.71
C ALA A 96 14.25 10.00 5.34
N LEU A 97 14.23 10.05 6.68
CA LEU A 97 13.54 11.12 7.39
C LEU A 97 14.13 12.40 6.83
N SER A 98 13.26 13.25 6.30
CA SER A 98 13.62 14.59 5.84
C SER A 98 14.61 15.16 6.84
N GLY A 99 15.86 15.34 6.39
CA GLY A 99 16.98 15.65 7.27
C GLY A 99 16.58 16.75 8.23
N ASN A 100 16.77 16.48 9.52
CA ASN A 100 16.50 17.41 10.61
C ASN A 100 16.97 18.81 10.17
N PRO A 101 16.08 19.82 10.01
CA PRO A 101 16.55 21.16 9.73
C PRO A 101 17.41 21.52 10.93
N ARG A 102 18.74 21.60 10.70
CA ARG A 102 19.71 22.00 11.72
C ARG A 102 19.16 23.27 12.34
N ARG A 103 18.67 23.18 13.57
CA ARG A 103 18.38 24.33 14.42
C ARG A 103 19.73 24.96 14.69
N THR A 104 20.16 25.87 13.83
CA THR A 104 21.21 26.82 14.17
C THR A 104 20.61 27.73 15.24
N ALA A 105 21.00 27.48 16.48
CA ALA A 105 20.90 28.43 17.57
C ALA A 105 21.95 29.53 17.39
#